data_AF-A0A9W6LV01-F1
#
_entry.id   AF-A0A9W6LV01-F1
#
_cell.length_a   1.000
_cell.length_b   1.000
_cell.length_c   1.000
_cell.angle_alpha   90.00
_cell.angle_beta   90.00
_cell.angle_gamma   90.00
#
_symmetry.space_group_name_H-M   'P 1'
#
loop_
_entity.id
_entity.type
_entity.pdbx_description
1 polymer ?
#
loop_
_entity_poly.entity_id
_entity_poly.type
_entity_poly.pdbx_seq_one_letter_code
_entity_poly.pdbx_strand_id
1 'polypeptide(L)'
;MAERCGALEVALSATAMPGRSRRTTRSDSLFGEISARLPLFEDLPPDALQLLSASGLGRGFLTASLRARLRKAGYRDLGLLAESSPDAIASIRKFGPVRVERVRTFILAELARWVPGARDMHTAEATGERRLGRLRHMLVERLPLHADDIAALGFAGGSCADLAGRSRLELIGTGIVMSSDVDRVITTIARVLEGDRPIASLPLQAPLDAPAAEPETLAARRAALLAEQDREWGEAAPAQD
;
A
#
# COMPACT_ATOMS: atom_id res chain seq x y z
N MET A 1 3.78 -72.46 11.11
CA MET A 1 3.31 -71.07 11.21
C MET A 1 4.21 -70.25 10.29
N ALA A 2 3.94 -70.10 8.99
CA ALA A 2 2.91 -69.22 8.38
C ALA A 2 3.03 -67.78 8.92
N GLU A 3 3.21 -66.69 8.18
CA GLU A 3 3.18 -66.39 6.75
C GLU A 3 3.86 -65.02 6.51
N ARG A 4 4.16 -64.74 5.24
CA ARG A 4 4.51 -63.45 4.63
C ARG A 4 3.51 -62.31 4.90
N CYS A 5 4.01 -61.08 5.01
CA CYS A 5 3.47 -59.80 4.45
C CYS A 5 4.51 -58.69 4.80
N GLY A 6 4.99 -57.77 3.96
CA GLY A 6 4.46 -57.22 2.72
C GLY A 6 3.82 -55.83 2.97
N ALA A 7 4.62 -54.75 3.00
CA ALA A 7 4.22 -53.34 2.81
C ALA A 7 5.52 -52.50 2.83
N LEU A 8 6.10 -51.97 1.73
CA LEU A 8 5.58 -51.11 0.65
C LEU A 8 5.13 -49.74 1.18
N GLU A 9 5.82 -48.71 0.66
CA GLU A 9 5.59 -47.27 0.64
C GLU A 9 4.30 -46.74 1.27
N VAL A 10 4.40 -45.67 2.08
CA VAL A 10 3.69 -44.41 1.78
C VAL A 10 4.50 -43.24 2.36
N ALA A 11 5.08 -42.45 1.45
CA ALA A 11 5.44 -41.07 1.70
C ALA A 11 4.16 -40.26 1.95
N LEU A 12 4.04 -39.62 3.11
CA LEU A 12 3.05 -38.57 3.33
C LEU A 12 3.79 -37.24 3.44
N SER A 13 4.05 -36.71 2.25
CA SER A 13 4.24 -35.29 1.99
C SER A 13 3.24 -34.48 2.81
N ALA A 14 3.76 -33.74 3.79
CA ALA A 14 3.03 -32.62 4.37
C ALA A 14 2.93 -31.55 3.28
N THR A 15 1.84 -31.62 2.51
CA THR A 15 1.44 -30.64 1.51
C THR A 15 1.51 -29.26 2.12
N ALA A 16 2.49 -28.48 1.67
CA ALA A 16 2.57 -27.05 1.88
C ALA A 16 1.26 -26.44 1.36
N MET A 17 0.41 -26.00 2.29
CA MET A 17 -0.77 -25.21 1.98
C MET A 17 -0.34 -23.99 1.16
N PRO A 18 -0.84 -23.79 -0.06
CA PRO A 18 -0.61 -22.55 -0.78
C PRO A 18 -1.21 -21.43 0.06
N GLY A 19 -0.39 -20.41 0.31
CA GLY A 19 -0.72 -19.28 1.15
C GLY A 19 -2.08 -18.69 0.78
N ARG A 20 -2.84 -18.32 1.81
CA ARG A 20 -4.14 -17.65 1.71
C ARG A 20 -4.09 -16.61 0.59
N SER A 21 -4.81 -16.88 -0.49
CA SER A 21 -5.09 -15.91 -1.54
C SER A 21 -5.71 -14.70 -0.86
N ARG A 22 -4.90 -13.64 -0.73
CA ARG A 22 -5.36 -12.32 -0.31
C ARG A 22 -6.47 -11.98 -1.29
N ARG A 23 -7.71 -11.90 -0.82
CA ARG A 23 -8.79 -11.25 -1.56
C ARG A 23 -8.39 -9.79 -1.66
N THR A 24 -7.53 -9.49 -2.64
CA THR A 24 -7.28 -8.14 -3.10
C THR A 24 -8.64 -7.56 -3.43
N THR A 25 -8.86 -6.32 -3.01
CA THR A 25 -9.93 -5.47 -3.53
C THR A 25 -9.93 -5.62 -5.04
N ARG A 26 -10.90 -6.37 -5.57
CA ARG A 26 -10.96 -6.74 -6.99
C ARG A 26 -11.17 -5.44 -7.76
N SER A 27 -10.08 -4.82 -8.21
CA SER A 27 -10.13 -3.74 -9.18
C SER A 27 -10.49 -4.33 -10.52
N ASP A 28 -11.36 -3.63 -11.24
CA ASP A 28 -11.78 -4.05 -12.57
C ASP A 28 -10.65 -3.88 -13.61
N SER A 29 -9.59 -3.14 -13.27
CA SER A 29 -8.39 -2.94 -14.09
C SER A 29 -7.10 -3.21 -13.32
N LEU A 30 -6.03 -3.56 -14.05
CA LEU A 30 -4.68 -3.64 -13.52
C LEU A 30 -4.22 -2.31 -12.95
N PHE A 31 -4.63 -1.19 -13.55
CA PHE A 31 -4.34 0.14 -13.03
C PHE A 31 -4.82 0.33 -11.58
N GLY A 32 -6.03 -0.16 -11.28
CA GLY A 32 -6.56 -0.13 -9.92
C GLY A 32 -5.76 -1.03 -8.97
N GLU A 33 -5.34 -2.22 -9.42
CA GLU A 33 -4.49 -3.12 -8.62
C GLU A 33 -3.09 -2.54 -8.35
N ILE A 34 -2.49 -1.88 -9.34
CA ILE A 34 -1.21 -1.16 -9.21
C ILE A 34 -1.39 0.00 -8.23
N SER A 35 -2.42 0.81 -8.44
CA SER A 35 -2.72 1.99 -7.61
C SER A 35 -3.00 1.64 -6.15
N ALA A 36 -3.58 0.46 -5.89
CA ALA A 36 -3.85 -0.03 -4.54
C ALA A 36 -2.58 -0.40 -3.76
N ARG A 37 -1.45 -0.63 -4.45
CA ARG A 37 -0.14 -0.90 -3.86
C ARG A 37 0.72 0.35 -3.66
N LEU A 38 0.32 1.47 -4.26
CA LEU A 38 1.00 2.76 -4.14
C LEU A 38 0.42 3.57 -2.97
N PRO A 39 1.16 4.55 -2.42
CA PRO A 39 0.67 5.41 -1.34
C PRO A 39 -0.68 6.07 -1.64
N LEU A 40 -1.47 6.36 -0.59
CA LEU A 40 -2.74 7.10 -0.73
C LEU A 40 -2.52 8.50 -1.33
N PHE A 41 -1.44 9.14 -0.94
CA PHE A 41 -1.03 10.46 -1.41
C PHE A 41 0.42 10.42 -1.90
N GLU A 42 0.65 11.09 -3.01
CA GLU A 42 1.97 11.26 -3.62
C GLU A 42 2.34 12.73 -3.63
N ASP A 43 3.65 13.01 -3.68
CA ASP A 43 4.20 14.36 -3.81
C ASP A 43 3.78 15.31 -2.68
N LEU A 44 3.52 14.77 -1.48
CA LEU A 44 3.26 15.59 -0.29
C LEU A 44 4.57 16.25 0.18
N PRO A 45 4.59 17.58 0.41
CA PRO A 45 5.77 18.24 0.96
C PRO A 45 6.00 17.76 2.41
N PRO A 46 7.26 17.69 2.88
CA PRO A 46 7.60 17.22 4.23
C PRO A 46 6.82 17.95 5.34
N ASP A 47 6.60 19.25 5.18
CA ASP A 47 5.86 20.07 6.14
C ASP A 47 4.38 19.62 6.25
N ALA A 48 3.75 19.25 5.13
CA ALA A 48 2.39 18.74 5.13
C ALA A 48 2.29 17.37 5.81
N LEU A 49 3.29 16.51 5.60
CA LEU A 49 3.38 15.23 6.32
C LEU A 49 3.55 15.44 7.82
N GLN A 50 4.41 16.39 8.23
CA GLN A 50 4.61 16.72 9.64
C GLN A 50 3.33 17.27 10.29
N LEU A 51 2.58 18.12 9.59
CA LEU A 51 1.28 18.62 10.05
C LEU A 51 0.25 17.50 10.21
N LEU A 52 0.19 16.58 9.24
CA LEU A 52 -0.67 15.40 9.34
C LEU A 52 -0.27 14.50 10.51
N SER A 53 1.02 14.28 10.72
CA SER A 53 1.51 13.48 11.84
C SER A 53 1.22 14.13 13.19
N ALA A 54 1.38 15.46 13.30
CA ALA A 54 1.04 16.23 14.50
C ALA A 54 -0.46 16.19 14.84
N SER A 55 -1.32 15.96 13.83
CA SER A 55 -2.77 15.85 14.01
C SER A 55 -3.21 14.48 14.56
N GLY A 56 -2.28 13.56 14.82
CA GLY A 56 -2.57 12.22 15.34
C GLY A 56 -3.45 11.42 14.37
N LEU A 57 -4.47 10.72 14.86
CA LEU A 57 -5.46 10.00 14.04
C LEU A 57 -6.79 10.76 13.86
N GLY A 58 -6.78 12.07 14.15
CA GLY A 58 -7.97 12.93 14.08
C GLY A 58 -9.01 12.68 15.18
N ARG A 59 -9.63 13.76 15.65
CA ARG A 59 -10.81 13.73 16.55
C ARG A 59 -12.05 13.35 15.75
N GLY A 60 -12.90 12.46 16.29
CA GLY A 60 -14.22 12.12 15.70
C GLY A 60 -14.20 11.32 14.38
N PHE A 61 -13.05 11.24 13.71
CA PHE A 61 -12.92 10.49 12.46
C PHE A 61 -13.06 8.98 12.64
N LEU A 62 -12.39 8.43 13.67
CA LEU A 62 -12.42 7.00 13.99
C LEU A 62 -12.82 6.78 15.45
N THR A 63 -13.59 5.72 15.69
CA THR A 63 -13.85 5.26 17.06
C THR A 63 -12.55 4.82 17.74
N ALA A 64 -12.51 4.89 19.07
CA ALA A 64 -11.35 4.46 19.86
C ALA A 64 -10.89 3.03 19.49
N SER A 65 -11.85 2.11 19.26
CA SER A 65 -11.56 0.73 18.86
C SER A 65 -10.87 0.62 17.49
N LEU A 66 -11.13 1.53 16.55
CA LEU A 66 -10.52 1.55 15.23
C LEU A 66 -9.13 2.18 15.28
N ARG A 67 -8.98 3.27 16.04
CA ARG A 67 -7.66 3.87 16.32
C ARG A 67 -6.72 2.87 16.98
N ALA A 68 -7.20 2.11 17.97
CA ALA A 68 -6.40 1.06 18.61
C ALA A 68 -5.94 -0.02 17.62
N ARG A 69 -6.77 -0.40 16.64
CA ARG A 69 -6.38 -1.36 15.58
C ARG A 69 -5.33 -0.80 14.65
N LEU A 70 -5.48 0.47 14.24
CA LEU A 70 -4.46 1.17 13.44
C LEU A 70 -3.12 1.21 14.16
N ARG A 71 -3.11 1.61 15.43
CA ARG A 71 -1.91 1.64 16.26
C ARG A 71 -1.28 0.26 16.40
N LYS A 72 -2.09 -0.79 16.62
CA LYS A 72 -1.62 -2.18 16.67
C LYS A 72 -1.00 -2.63 15.35
N ALA A 73 -1.46 -2.10 14.22
CA ALA A 73 -0.91 -2.36 12.90
C ALA A 73 0.28 -1.43 12.55
N GLY A 74 0.71 -0.55 13.46
CA GLY A 74 1.86 0.34 13.28
C GLY A 74 1.50 1.77 12.83
N TYR A 75 0.24 2.06 12.53
CA TYR A 75 -0.21 3.39 12.11
C TYR A 75 -0.51 4.27 13.31
N ARG A 76 0.38 5.24 13.56
CA ARG A 76 0.30 6.11 14.74
C ARG A 76 -0.42 7.43 14.47
N ASP A 77 -0.41 7.87 13.22
CA ASP A 77 -0.91 9.17 12.80
C ASP A 77 -1.37 9.20 11.32
N LEU A 78 -1.96 10.32 10.89
CA LEU A 78 -2.45 10.53 9.53
C LEU A 78 -1.33 10.64 8.51
N GLY A 79 -0.13 11.08 8.90
CA GLY A 79 1.02 11.17 7.99
C GLY A 79 1.44 9.78 7.53
N LEU A 80 1.60 8.85 8.47
CA LEU A 80 1.86 7.44 8.15
C LEU A 80 0.77 6.80 7.30
N LEU A 81 -0.51 7.14 7.55
CA LEU A 81 -1.60 6.66 6.69
C LEU A 81 -1.53 7.25 5.29
N ALA A 82 -1.17 8.53 5.14
CA ALA A 82 -1.08 9.19 3.84
C ALA A 82 0.00 8.56 2.94
N GLU A 83 1.12 8.14 3.53
CA GLU A 83 2.22 7.47 2.83
C GLU A 83 1.99 5.96 2.63
N SER A 84 0.91 5.42 3.20
CA SER A 84 0.63 3.98 3.13
C SER A 84 -0.25 3.61 1.95
N SER A 85 -0.10 2.37 1.47
CA SER A 85 -0.91 1.88 0.37
C SER A 85 -2.33 1.48 0.80
N PRO A 86 -3.34 1.69 -0.07
CA PRO A 86 -4.70 1.22 0.15
C PRO A 86 -4.77 -0.25 0.57
N ASP A 87 -4.00 -1.13 -0.08
CA ASP A 87 -3.95 -2.57 0.23
C ASP A 87 -3.42 -2.84 1.64
N ALA A 88 -2.39 -2.10 2.08
CA ALA A 88 -1.84 -2.26 3.42
C ALA A 88 -2.87 -1.86 4.48
N ILE A 89 -3.57 -0.74 4.29
CA ILE A 89 -4.64 -0.29 5.19
C ILE A 89 -5.83 -1.26 5.14
N ALA A 90 -6.18 -1.73 3.94
CA ALA A 90 -7.30 -2.65 3.72
C ALA A 90 -7.11 -4.02 4.38
N SER A 91 -5.85 -4.41 4.62
CA SER A 91 -5.51 -5.66 5.31
C SER A 91 -5.88 -5.64 6.79
N ILE A 92 -6.11 -4.46 7.37
CA ILE A 92 -6.46 -4.30 8.79
C ILE A 92 -7.91 -4.68 9.00
N ARG A 93 -8.18 -5.49 10.03
CA ARG A 93 -9.54 -5.89 10.39
C ARG A 93 -10.45 -4.65 10.55
N LYS A 94 -11.57 -4.64 9.83
CA LYS A 94 -12.59 -3.57 9.76
C LYS A 94 -12.18 -2.33 8.94
N PHE A 95 -11.04 -2.34 8.25
CA PHE A 95 -10.71 -1.37 7.23
C PHE A 95 -10.90 -2.01 5.86
N GLY A 96 -12.14 -2.05 5.35
CA GLY A 96 -12.39 -2.45 3.96
C GLY A 96 -12.17 -1.28 3.00
N PRO A 97 -12.33 -1.48 1.67
CA PRO A 97 -12.14 -0.44 0.65
C PRO A 97 -12.94 0.83 0.94
N VAL A 98 -14.22 0.70 1.31
CA VAL A 98 -15.08 1.84 1.68
C VAL A 98 -14.49 2.66 2.82
N ARG A 99 -13.81 2.02 3.77
CA ARG A 99 -13.19 2.73 4.89
C ARG A 99 -11.86 3.35 4.50
N VAL A 100 -11.09 2.71 3.62
CA VAL A 100 -9.88 3.30 3.03
C VAL A 100 -10.24 4.58 2.29
N GLU A 101 -11.31 4.60 1.51
CA GLU A 101 -11.79 5.82 0.86
C GLU A 101 -12.20 6.90 1.87
N ARG A 102 -12.86 6.54 2.97
CA ARG A 102 -13.15 7.51 4.05
C ARG A 102 -11.88 8.08 4.70
N VAL A 103 -10.84 7.25 4.87
CA VAL A 103 -9.51 7.71 5.34
C VAL A 103 -8.92 8.70 4.35
N ARG A 104 -8.94 8.38 3.05
CA ARG A 104 -8.47 9.28 1.99
C ARG A 104 -9.21 10.63 2.02
N THR A 105 -10.54 10.61 2.02
CA THR A 105 -11.35 11.83 2.06
C THR A 105 -11.06 12.68 3.30
N PHE A 106 -10.91 12.03 4.46
CA PHE A 106 -10.59 12.73 5.69
C PHE A 106 -9.21 13.40 5.62
N ILE A 107 -8.17 12.66 5.23
CA ILE A 107 -6.81 13.21 5.08
C ILE A 107 -6.79 14.37 4.08
N LEU A 108 -7.50 14.24 2.95
CA LEU A 108 -7.61 15.32 1.96
C LEU A 108 -8.29 16.57 2.52
N ALA A 109 -9.34 16.41 3.33
CA ALA A 109 -9.99 17.52 4.01
C ALA A 109 -9.06 18.19 5.04
N GLU A 110 -8.28 17.38 5.77
CA GLU A 110 -7.28 17.89 6.71
C GLU A 110 -6.19 18.67 5.99
N LEU A 111 -5.62 18.14 4.90
CA LEU A 111 -4.63 18.79 4.04
C LEU A 111 -5.15 20.11 3.47
N ALA A 112 -6.38 20.13 2.97
CA ALA A 112 -6.99 21.29 2.33
C ALA A 112 -7.15 22.51 3.24
N ARG A 113 -7.08 22.34 4.57
CA ARG A 113 -7.11 23.47 5.51
C ARG A 113 -5.78 24.21 5.59
N TRP A 114 -4.68 23.56 5.20
CA TRP A 114 -3.32 24.06 5.40
C TRP A 114 -2.56 24.24 4.10
N VAL A 115 -2.87 23.44 3.09
CA VAL A 115 -2.19 23.43 1.79
C VAL A 115 -3.15 23.94 0.71
N PRO A 116 -2.92 25.16 0.18
CA PRO A 116 -3.68 25.69 -0.94
C PRO A 116 -3.62 24.75 -2.15
N GLY A 117 -4.75 24.54 -2.81
CA GLY A 117 -4.83 23.66 -4.00
C GLY A 117 -4.77 22.15 -3.70
N ALA A 118 -4.64 21.73 -2.44
CA ALA A 118 -4.53 20.29 -2.11
C ALA A 118 -5.75 19.48 -2.59
N ARG A 119 -6.95 20.06 -2.55
CA ARG A 119 -8.17 19.40 -3.05
C ARG A 119 -8.05 19.03 -4.52
N ASP A 120 -7.50 19.90 -5.34
CA ASP A 120 -7.38 19.68 -6.77
C ASP A 120 -6.21 18.74 -7.08
N MET A 121 -5.09 18.91 -6.38
CA MET A 121 -3.86 18.15 -6.63
C MET A 121 -3.92 16.69 -6.16
N HIS A 122 -4.73 16.38 -5.14
CA HIS A 122 -4.71 15.06 -4.49
C HIS A 122 -6.06 14.31 -4.53
N THR A 123 -6.96 14.69 -5.44
CA THR A 123 -8.11 13.82 -5.76
C THR A 123 -7.64 12.44 -6.26
N ALA A 124 -8.51 11.44 -6.15
CA ALA A 124 -8.27 10.12 -6.73
C ALA A 124 -7.97 10.19 -8.23
N GLU A 125 -8.71 11.03 -8.95
CA GLU A 125 -8.55 11.26 -10.38
C GLU A 125 -7.23 11.95 -10.71
N ALA A 126 -6.89 13.05 -10.03
CA ALA A 126 -5.65 13.79 -10.29
C ALA A 126 -4.40 12.95 -9.99
N THR A 127 -4.40 12.18 -8.89
CA THR A 127 -3.34 11.20 -8.62
C THR A 127 -3.32 10.10 -9.68
N GLY A 128 -4.50 9.63 -10.11
CA GLY A 128 -4.63 8.63 -11.16
C GLY A 128 -4.02 9.08 -12.49
N GLU A 129 -4.34 10.29 -12.93
CA GLU A 129 -3.80 10.87 -14.17
C GLU A 129 -2.30 11.07 -14.12
N ARG A 130 -1.72 11.47 -12.97
CA ARG A 130 -0.25 11.53 -12.82
C ARG A 130 0.40 10.16 -12.96
N ARG A 131 -0.18 9.13 -12.32
CA ARG A 131 0.29 7.74 -12.44
C ARG A 131 0.19 7.25 -13.88
N LEU A 132 -0.94 7.46 -14.55
CA LEU A 132 -1.14 7.10 -15.95
C LEU A 132 -0.16 7.84 -16.86
N GLY A 133 0.06 9.13 -16.62
CA GLY A 133 1.06 9.93 -17.33
C GLY A 133 2.45 9.30 -17.27
N ARG A 134 2.91 8.87 -16.09
CA ARG A 134 4.19 8.15 -15.95
C ARG A 134 4.18 6.80 -16.68
N LEU A 135 3.06 6.07 -16.65
CA LEU A 135 2.94 4.78 -17.35
C LEU A 135 2.95 4.92 -18.89
N ARG A 136 2.45 6.03 -19.44
CA ARG A 136 2.50 6.31 -20.90
C ARG A 136 3.93 6.42 -21.42
N HIS A 137 4.89 6.78 -20.57
CA HIS A 137 6.31 6.86 -20.91
C HIS A 137 7.10 5.57 -20.65
N MET A 138 6.46 4.56 -20.07
CA MET A 138 7.09 3.26 -19.80
C MET A 138 6.66 2.25 -20.85
N LEU A 139 7.63 1.61 -21.50
CA LEU A 139 7.38 0.57 -22.49
C LEU A 139 7.08 -0.79 -21.83
N VAL A 140 6.16 -1.55 -22.40
CA VAL A 140 5.76 -2.89 -21.91
C VAL A 140 6.93 -3.88 -21.97
N GLU A 141 7.87 -3.68 -22.90
CA GLU A 141 9.09 -4.48 -23.06
C GLU A 141 10.04 -4.43 -21.86
N ARG A 142 9.85 -3.46 -20.94
CA ARG A 142 10.61 -3.38 -19.69
C ARG A 142 10.03 -4.24 -18.58
N LEU A 143 8.89 -4.88 -18.81
CA LEU A 143 8.21 -5.73 -17.83
C LEU A 143 8.77 -7.15 -17.82
N PRO A 144 8.58 -7.90 -16.72
CA PRO A 144 9.06 -9.27 -16.60
C PRO A 144 8.13 -10.27 -17.35
N LEU A 145 7.95 -10.05 -18.65
CA LEU A 145 7.21 -10.90 -19.58
C LEU A 145 8.11 -11.24 -20.78
N HIS A 146 7.90 -12.38 -21.42
CA HIS A 146 8.62 -12.70 -22.65
C HIS A 146 8.13 -11.81 -23.80
N ALA A 147 9.04 -11.48 -24.73
CA ALA A 147 8.70 -10.65 -25.89
C ALA A 147 7.59 -11.29 -26.75
N ASP A 148 7.60 -12.61 -26.87
CA ASP A 148 6.56 -13.36 -27.58
C ASP A 148 5.20 -13.23 -26.89
N ASP A 149 5.16 -13.25 -25.55
CA ASP A 149 3.91 -13.05 -24.78
C ASP A 149 3.39 -11.62 -24.95
N ILE A 150 4.29 -10.63 -24.92
CA ILE A 150 3.94 -9.21 -25.16
C ILE A 150 3.34 -9.03 -26.56
N ALA A 151 3.95 -9.65 -27.57
CA ALA A 151 3.45 -9.62 -28.94
C ALA A 151 2.11 -10.35 -29.07
N ALA A 152 1.97 -11.54 -28.49
CA ALA A 152 0.74 -12.34 -28.52
C ALA A 152 -0.43 -11.66 -27.79
N LEU A 153 -0.14 -10.89 -26.74
CA LEU A 153 -1.11 -10.04 -26.06
C LEU A 153 -1.45 -8.74 -26.81
N GLY A 154 -0.74 -8.44 -27.90
CA GLY A 154 -0.95 -7.25 -28.73
C GLY A 154 -0.39 -5.95 -28.14
N PHE A 155 0.62 -6.04 -27.28
CA PHE A 155 1.27 -4.87 -26.65
C PHE A 155 2.66 -4.55 -27.20
N ALA A 156 3.06 -5.16 -28.32
CA ALA A 156 4.35 -4.84 -28.95
C ALA A 156 4.42 -3.35 -29.32
N GLY A 157 5.45 -2.66 -28.82
CA GLY A 157 5.64 -1.21 -28.94
C GLY A 157 4.67 -0.38 -28.10
N GLY A 158 3.86 -1.02 -27.25
CA GLY A 158 2.85 -0.38 -26.41
C GLY A 158 3.42 0.16 -25.10
N SER A 159 2.64 1.02 -24.45
CA SER A 159 2.97 1.58 -23.15
C SER A 159 2.38 0.75 -22.01
N CYS A 160 2.98 0.85 -20.82
CA CYS A 160 2.42 0.26 -19.61
C CYS A 160 1.04 0.83 -19.27
N ALA A 161 0.66 2.00 -19.79
CA ALA A 161 -0.69 2.55 -19.63
C ALA A 161 -1.73 1.72 -20.40
N ASP A 162 -1.39 1.24 -21.60
CA ASP A 162 -2.26 0.39 -22.43
C ASP A 162 -2.51 -0.96 -21.73
N LEU A 163 -1.46 -1.53 -21.15
CA LEU A 163 -1.56 -2.75 -20.35
C LEU A 163 -2.37 -2.52 -19.06
N ALA A 164 -2.12 -1.40 -18.36
CA ALA A 164 -2.80 -1.07 -17.11
C ALA A 164 -4.32 -0.88 -17.28
N GLY A 165 -4.77 -0.52 -18.49
CA GLY A 165 -6.19 -0.42 -18.84
C GLY A 165 -6.91 -1.77 -18.91
N ARG A 166 -6.19 -2.90 -19.00
CA ARG A 166 -6.80 -4.24 -19.05
C ARG A 166 -7.24 -4.75 -17.68
N SER A 167 -8.22 -5.64 -17.67
CA SER A 167 -8.56 -6.41 -16.48
C SER A 167 -7.64 -7.62 -16.31
N ARG A 168 -7.41 -8.03 -15.06
CA ARG A 168 -6.69 -9.29 -14.76
C ARG A 168 -7.37 -10.49 -15.42
N LEU A 169 -8.70 -10.50 -15.45
CA LEU A 169 -9.47 -11.62 -16.02
C LEU A 169 -9.29 -11.73 -17.52
N GLU A 170 -9.27 -10.60 -18.25
CA GLU A 170 -8.97 -10.59 -19.68
C GLU A 170 -7.60 -11.19 -19.97
N LEU A 171 -6.57 -10.75 -19.25
CA LEU A 171 -5.20 -11.21 -19.48
C LEU A 171 -5.03 -12.71 -19.21
N ILE A 172 -5.53 -13.20 -18.08
CA ILE A 172 -5.48 -14.63 -17.75
C ILE A 172 -6.35 -15.44 -18.72
N GLY A 173 -7.48 -14.89 -19.16
CA GLY A 173 -8.39 -15.52 -20.12
C GLY A 173 -7.78 -15.81 -21.48
N THR A 174 -6.69 -15.11 -21.85
CA THR A 174 -5.93 -15.39 -23.09
C THR A 174 -5.16 -16.71 -23.04
N GLY A 175 -4.86 -17.22 -21.85
CA GLY A 175 -4.00 -18.39 -21.64
C GLY A 175 -2.50 -18.13 -21.89
N ILE A 176 -2.12 -16.93 -22.34
CA ILE A 176 -0.73 -16.56 -22.62
C ILE A 176 0.05 -16.34 -21.32
N VAL A 177 -0.58 -15.68 -20.33
CA VAL A 177 0.03 -15.34 -19.04
C VAL A 177 -0.75 -15.95 -17.88
N MET A 178 -0.02 -16.37 -16.84
CA MET A 178 -0.61 -16.90 -15.62
C MET A 178 -0.84 -15.80 -14.59
N SER A 179 -1.65 -16.10 -13.56
CA SER A 179 -1.90 -15.14 -12.47
C SER A 179 -0.61 -14.67 -11.79
N SER A 180 0.40 -15.54 -11.67
CA SER A 180 1.70 -15.18 -11.11
C SER A 180 2.46 -14.16 -11.95
N ASP A 181 2.30 -14.20 -13.26
CA ASP A 181 2.98 -13.29 -14.19
C ASP A 181 2.33 -11.91 -14.08
N VAL A 182 1.00 -11.87 -14.03
CA VAL A 182 0.24 -10.64 -13.74
C VAL A 182 0.65 -10.05 -12.39
N ASP A 183 0.82 -10.87 -11.34
CA ASP A 183 1.29 -10.39 -10.04
C ASP A 183 2.71 -9.79 -10.10
N ARG A 184 3.62 -10.42 -10.87
CA ARG A 184 4.98 -9.91 -11.10
C ARG A 184 4.96 -8.58 -11.86
N VAL A 185 4.11 -8.46 -12.87
CA VAL A 185 3.89 -7.21 -13.63
C VAL A 185 3.41 -6.10 -12.70
N ILE A 186 2.32 -6.32 -11.95
CA ILE A 186 1.78 -5.33 -11.01
C ILE A 186 2.85 -4.89 -10.00
N THR A 187 3.59 -5.85 -9.45
CA THR A 187 4.66 -5.58 -8.48
C THR A 187 5.77 -4.74 -9.10
N THR A 188 6.18 -5.07 -10.32
CA THR A 188 7.24 -4.34 -11.03
C THR A 188 6.81 -2.92 -11.33
N ILE A 189 5.62 -2.73 -11.88
CA ILE A 189 5.10 -1.40 -12.20
C ILE A 189 4.94 -0.55 -10.94
N ALA A 190 4.37 -1.10 -9.86
CA ALA A 190 4.24 -0.38 -8.59
C ALA A 190 5.60 0.07 -8.05
N ARG A 191 6.62 -0.79 -8.07
CA ARG A 191 7.98 -0.43 -7.65
C ARG A 191 8.60 0.67 -8.50
N VAL A 192 8.42 0.62 -9.82
CA VAL A 192 8.96 1.68 -10.70
C VAL A 192 8.26 3.00 -10.43
N LEU A 193 6.94 3.00 -10.27
CA LEU A 193 6.18 4.22 -9.93
C LEU A 193 6.52 4.78 -8.54
N GLU A 194 6.88 3.93 -7.60
CA GLU A 194 7.35 4.33 -6.27
C GLU A 194 8.79 4.87 -6.30
N GLY A 195 9.66 4.28 -7.13
CA GLY A 195 11.09 4.60 -7.27
C GLY A 195 11.41 5.78 -8.21
N ASP A 196 10.45 6.30 -8.98
CA ASP A 196 10.60 7.53 -9.78
C ASP A 196 10.51 8.82 -8.92
N ARG A 197 10.45 8.65 -7.60
CA ARG A 197 10.75 9.72 -6.63
C ARG A 197 12.24 10.04 -6.77
N PRO A 198 12.67 11.32 -6.90
CA PRO A 198 14.09 11.64 -6.84
C PRO A 198 14.63 11.02 -5.56
N ILE A 199 15.59 10.11 -5.73
CA ILE A 199 16.21 9.36 -4.64
C ILE A 199 16.90 10.41 -3.75
N ALA A 200 16.19 10.88 -2.73
CA ALA A 200 16.86 11.17 -1.47
C ALA A 200 17.39 9.81 -1.04
N SER A 201 18.67 9.58 -1.32
CA SER A 201 19.39 8.37 -0.97
C SER A 201 19.05 8.00 0.46
N LEU A 202 18.23 6.96 0.64
CA LEU A 202 18.30 6.19 1.86
C LEU A 202 19.76 5.75 1.97
N PRO A 203 20.47 6.03 3.07
CA PRO A 203 21.82 5.51 3.21
C PRO A 203 21.71 3.99 3.15
N LEU A 204 22.30 3.46 2.07
CA LEU A 204 22.62 2.05 1.89
C LEU A 204 23.26 1.59 3.20
N GLN A 205 22.72 0.52 3.79
CA GLN A 205 23.25 -0.03 5.03
C GLN A 205 24.74 -0.33 4.85
N ALA A 206 25.58 0.54 5.41
CA ALA A 206 26.97 0.25 5.70
C ALA A 206 27.00 -0.84 6.79
N PRO A 207 28.00 -1.73 6.78
CA PRO A 207 28.12 -2.79 7.77
C PRO A 207 28.02 -2.23 9.18
N LEU A 208 27.18 -2.89 10.00
CA LEU A 208 27.09 -2.64 11.43
C LEU A 208 28.49 -2.77 12.06
N ASP A 209 29.11 -1.63 12.33
CA ASP A 209 30.07 -1.46 13.40
C ASP A 209 29.71 -0.20 14.19
N ALA A 210 29.18 -0.45 15.39
CA ALA A 210 28.97 0.46 16.52
C ALA A 210 27.88 1.56 16.45
N PRO A 211 27.24 1.89 17.60
CA PRO A 211 25.89 2.44 17.65
C PRO A 211 25.86 3.97 17.69
N ALA A 212 25.11 4.58 16.79
CA ALA A 212 24.56 5.92 17.01
C ALA A 212 23.10 5.76 17.43
N ALA A 213 22.89 5.63 18.74
CA ALA A 213 21.57 5.73 19.33
C ALA A 213 21.00 7.11 19.00
N GLU A 214 20.04 7.18 18.07
CA GLU A 214 19.01 8.20 18.18
C GLU A 214 18.44 8.05 19.59
N PRO A 215 18.46 9.11 20.41
CA PRO A 215 18.28 8.90 21.83
C PRO A 215 16.84 8.45 21.99
N GLU A 216 16.65 7.23 22.50
CA GLU A 216 15.33 6.66 22.84
C GLU A 216 14.47 7.67 23.63
N THR A 217 15.13 8.61 24.31
CA THR A 217 14.53 9.76 24.98
C THR A 217 13.75 10.72 24.08
N LEU A 218 14.13 10.97 22.81
CA LEU A 218 13.37 11.84 21.89
C LEU A 218 12.11 11.15 21.35
N ALA A 219 12.23 9.88 20.97
CA ALA A 219 11.09 9.08 20.55
C ALA A 219 10.12 8.84 21.71
N ALA A 220 10.64 8.55 22.91
CA ALA A 220 9.86 8.43 24.14
C ALA A 220 9.22 9.76 24.55
N ARG A 221 9.94 10.89 24.42
CA ARG A 221 9.38 12.23 24.68
C ARG A 221 8.25 12.57 23.71
N ARG A 222 8.40 12.27 22.41
CA ARG A 222 7.30 12.45 21.43
C ARG A 222 6.12 11.54 21.74
N ALA A 223 6.36 10.28 22.08
CA ALA A 223 5.30 9.34 22.47
C ALA A 223 4.57 9.79 23.74
N ALA A 224 5.30 10.31 24.73
CA ALA A 224 4.73 10.87 25.96
C ALA A 224 3.92 12.13 25.68
N LEU A 225 4.41 13.03 24.82
CA LEU A 225 3.72 14.26 24.44
C LEU A 225 2.42 13.98 23.67
N LEU A 226 2.42 12.97 22.80
CA LEU A 226 1.22 12.49 22.11
C LEU A 226 0.24 11.81 23.09
N ALA A 227 0.75 11.08 24.09
CA ALA A 227 -0.09 10.48 25.13
C ALA A 227 -0.71 11.52 26.08
N GLU A 228 0.02 12.59 26.37
CA GLU A 228 -0.45 13.73 27.18
C GLU A 228 -1.51 14.53 26.41
N GLN A 229 -1.26 14.83 25.13
CA GLN A 229 -2.30 15.41 24.26
C GLN A 229 -3.53 14.51 24.19
N ASP A 230 -3.39 13.19 24.01
CA ASP A 230 -4.53 12.27 24.02
C ASP A 230 -5.31 12.30 25.37
N ARG A 231 -4.63 12.56 26.50
CA ARG A 231 -5.25 12.67 27.83
C ARG A 231 -6.00 14.00 27.98
N GLU A 232 -5.34 15.12 27.70
CA GLU A 232 -5.93 16.46 27.71
C GLU A 232 -7.16 16.52 26.77
N TRP A 233 -7.09 15.81 25.65
CA TRP A 233 -8.16 15.74 24.65
C TRP A 233 -9.28 14.77 25.05
N GLY A 234 -9.01 13.81 25.93
CA GLY A 234 -10.01 12.94 26.56
C GLY A 234 -10.81 13.67 27.65
N GLU A 235 -10.14 14.52 28.43
CA GLU A 235 -10.76 15.34 29.49
C GLU A 235 -11.61 16.49 28.94
N ALA A 236 -11.24 17.05 27.78
CA ALA A 236 -11.99 18.10 27.09
C ALA A 236 -13.20 17.59 26.25
N ALA A 237 -13.54 16.30 26.31
CA ALA A 237 -14.71 15.77 25.63
C ALA A 237 -16.00 16.14 26.39
N PRO A 238 -17.05 16.70 25.74
CA PRO A 238 -18.32 16.91 26.41
C PRO A 238 -18.90 15.56 26.86
N ALA A 239 -19.42 15.52 28.08
CA ALA A 239 -20.12 14.35 28.59
C ALA A 239 -21.25 13.99 27.62
N GLN A 240 -21.29 12.72 27.21
CA GLN A 240 -22.41 12.23 26.42
C GLN A 240 -23.58 12.01 27.37
N ASP A 241 -24.56 12.92 27.35
CA ASP A 241 -25.93 12.67 27.79
C ASP A 241 -26.65 11.75 26.78
#